data_AF-A8V3S0-F1
#
_entry.id   AF-A8V3S0-F1
#
_cell.length_a   1.000
_cell.length_b   1.000
_cell.length_c   1.000
_cell.angle_alpha   90.00
_cell.angle_beta   90.00
_cell.angle_gamma   90.00
#
_symmetry.space_group_name_H-M   'P 1'
#
loop_
_entity.id
_entity.type
_entity.pdbx_description
1 polymer ?
#
loop_
_entity_poly.entity_id
_entity_poly.type
_entity_poly.pdbx_seq_one_letter_code
_entity_poly.pdbx_strand_id
1 'polypeptide(L)' 'MKHDNPFFFGGVVEEEDFCDREDELNSLEKDVLSGINVLLYAPRRFGKTSLLLASLKRLKNKGVKGVYIDLFPVSS' A
#
# COMPACT_ATOMS: atom_id res chain seq x y z
N MET A 1 14.36 2.80 -32.57
CA MET A 1 14.28 2.00 -31.32
C MET A 1 12.87 2.14 -30.79
N LYS A 2 12.16 1.03 -30.54
CA LYS A 2 10.89 1.10 -29.79
C LYS A 2 11.28 1.42 -28.34
N HIS A 3 10.88 2.59 -27.85
CA HIS A 3 10.92 2.85 -26.42
C HIS A 3 9.75 2.08 -25.81
N ASP A 4 10.06 1.09 -24.97
CA ASP A 4 9.04 0.41 -24.17
C ASP A 4 8.44 1.42 -23.19
N ASN A 5 7.14 1.29 -22.94
CA ASN A 5 6.40 2.17 -22.06
C ASN A 5 6.96 2.05 -20.63
N PRO A 6 7.48 3.14 -20.02
CA PRO A 6 8.10 3.06 -18.71
C PRO A 6 7.07 3.02 -17.57
N PHE A 7 5.77 3.15 -17.85
CA PHE A 7 4.74 3.23 -16.83
C PHE A 7 4.04 1.90 -16.61
N PHE A 8 3.94 1.50 -15.35
CA PHE A 8 3.14 0.36 -14.93
C PHE A 8 1.65 0.72 -14.83
N PHE A 9 0.78 -0.12 -15.41
CA PHE A 9 -0.67 0.08 -15.39
C PHE A 9 -1.43 -1.18 -15.02
N GLY A 10 -2.60 -1.00 -14.41
CA GLY A 10 -3.60 -2.07 -14.23
C GLY A 10 -3.39 -2.98 -13.02
N GLY A 11 -2.33 -2.79 -12.25
CA GLY A 11 -2.03 -3.56 -11.04
C GLY A 11 -1.77 -2.72 -9.81
N VAL A 12 -1.37 -3.40 -8.73
CA VAL A 12 -0.76 -2.79 -7.54
C VAL A 12 0.64 -2.32 -7.91
N VAL A 13 1.00 -1.11 -7.49
CA VAL A 13 2.34 -0.53 -7.71
C VAL A 13 3.19 -0.71 -6.46
N GLU A 14 4.49 -0.94 -6.67
CA GLU A 14 5.49 -1.11 -5.62
C GLU A 14 6.76 -0.33 -5.96
N GLU A 15 7.60 -0.12 -4.96
CA GLU A 15 8.94 0.45 -5.09
C GLU A 15 8.99 1.74 -5.94
N GLU A 16 9.63 1.67 -7.10
CA GLU A 16 9.91 2.78 -8.00
C GLU A 16 8.64 3.32 -8.69
N ASP A 17 7.60 2.48 -8.81
CA ASP A 17 6.30 2.85 -9.38
C ASP A 17 5.35 3.46 -8.34
N PHE A 18 5.67 3.38 -7.04
CA PHE A 18 4.91 4.04 -5.98
C PHE A 18 5.49 5.43 -5.72
N CYS A 19 4.79 6.47 -6.19
CA CYS A 19 5.19 7.85 -6.00
C CYS A 19 4.20 8.62 -5.11
N ASP A 20 4.72 9.70 -4.52
CA ASP A 20 3.96 10.60 -3.65
C ASP A 20 3.38 9.86 -2.42
N ARG A 21 2.47 10.48 -1.65
CA ARG A 21 1.73 9.86 -0.52
C ARG A 21 2.49 9.72 0.80
N GLU A 22 3.53 10.52 1.01
CA GLU A 22 4.31 10.50 2.26
C GLU A 22 3.46 10.83 3.49
N ASP A 23 2.55 11.79 3.39
CA ASP A 23 1.68 12.19 4.50
C ASP A 23 0.73 11.07 4.92
N GLU A 24 0.10 10.38 3.96
CA GLU A 24 -0.76 9.24 4.27
C GLU A 24 0.02 8.05 4.82
N LEU A 25 1.25 7.79 4.32
CA LEU A 25 2.11 6.76 4.87
C LEU A 25 2.48 7.07 6.33
N ASN A 26 2.90 8.31 6.60
CA ASN A 26 3.26 8.74 7.95
C ASN A 26 2.07 8.66 8.91
N SER A 27 0.86 9.05 8.47
CA SER A 27 -0.36 8.92 9.27
C SER A 27 -0.66 7.45 9.56
N LEU A 28 -0.68 6.61 8.52
CA LEU A 28 -1.02 5.20 8.65
C LEU A 28 -0.03 4.45 9.56
N GLU A 29 1.26 4.73 9.42
CA GLU A 29 2.29 4.14 10.28
C GLU A 29 2.13 4.56 11.74
N LYS A 30 1.83 5.84 11.98
CA LYS A 30 1.57 6.34 13.34
C LYS A 30 0.37 5.64 13.96
N ASP A 31 -0.72 5.51 13.20
CA ASP A 31 -1.95 4.86 13.68
C ASP A 31 -1.72 3.38 14.00
N VAL A 32 -1.00 2.66 13.12
CA VAL A 32 -0.65 1.25 13.35
C VAL A 32 0.25 1.09 14.59
N LEU A 33 1.27 1.93 14.75
CA LEU A 33 2.16 1.90 15.93
C LEU A 33 1.42 2.26 17.22
N SER A 34 0.32 3.00 17.11
CA SER A 34 -0.56 3.36 18.23
C SER A 34 -1.60 2.28 18.54
N GLY A 35 -1.63 1.18 17.78
CA GLY A 35 -2.61 0.09 17.94
C GLY A 35 -4.03 0.46 17.51
N ILE A 36 -4.17 1.48 16.66
CA ILE A 36 -5.47 1.97 16.18
C ILE A 36 -5.93 1.09 15.01
N ASN A 37 -7.23 0.74 15.01
CA ASN A 37 -7.86 0.10 13.87
C ASN A 37 -8.21 1.16 12.81
N VAL A 38 -7.71 0.98 11.57
CA VAL A 38 -7.83 1.97 10.49
C VAL A 38 -8.62 1.40 9.33
N LEU A 39 -9.61 2.17 8.86
CA LEU A 39 -10.34 1.91 7.61
C LEU A 39 -9.83 2.86 6.51
N LEU A 40 -9.18 2.32 5.48
CA LEU A 40 -8.77 3.08 4.31
C LEU A 40 -9.91 3.19 3.28
N TYR A 41 -10.44 4.40 3.10
CA TYR A 41 -11.54 4.67 2.17
C TYR A 41 -11.12 5.60 1.02
N ALA A 42 -11.42 5.19 -0.22
CA ALA A 42 -11.20 5.95 -1.45
C ALA A 42 -11.90 5.23 -2.63
N PRO A 43 -12.12 5.86 -3.80
CA PRO A 43 -12.70 5.20 -4.96
C PRO A 43 -11.84 4.03 -5.51
N ARG A 44 -12.42 3.23 -6.43
CA ARG A 44 -11.72 2.11 -7.09
C ARG A 44 -10.52 2.64 -7.90
N ARG A 45 -9.38 1.92 -7.85
CA ARG A 45 -8.10 2.25 -8.51
C ARG A 45 -7.35 3.49 -7.98
N PHE A 46 -7.69 4.00 -6.80
CA PHE A 46 -6.92 5.07 -6.12
C PHE A 46 -5.68 4.57 -5.34
N GLY A 47 -5.21 3.34 -5.59
CA GLY A 47 -3.97 2.84 -5.00
C GLY A 47 -4.00 2.51 -3.50
N LYS A 48 -5.18 2.26 -2.91
CA LYS A 48 -5.29 1.87 -1.48
C LYS A 48 -4.46 0.63 -1.13
N THR A 49 -4.54 -0.42 -1.95
CA THR A 49 -3.75 -1.64 -1.74
C THR A 49 -2.26 -1.35 -1.82
N SER A 50 -1.83 -0.54 -2.81
CA SER A 50 -0.43 -0.11 -2.94
C SER A 50 0.04 0.68 -1.71
N LEU A 51 -0.77 1.62 -1.21
CA LEU A 51 -0.47 2.39 0.00
C LEU A 51 -0.30 1.49 1.23
N LEU A 52 -1.21 0.52 1.40
CA LEU A 52 -1.15 -0.43 2.51
C LEU A 52 0.11 -1.29 2.46
N LEU A 53 0.46 -1.83 1.29
CA LEU A 53 1.68 -2.64 1.13
C LEU A 53 2.96 -1.81 1.31
N ALA A 54 2.98 -0.57 0.82
CA ALA A 54 4.08 0.37 1.06
C ALA A 54 4.25 0.67 2.56
N SER A 55 3.15 0.89 3.29
CA SER A 55 3.17 1.07 4.75
C SER A 55 3.68 -0.18 5.47
N LEU A 56 3.22 -1.37 5.10
CA LEU A 56 3.72 -2.64 5.67
C LEU A 56 5.23 -2.81 5.45
N LYS A 57 5.75 -2.42 4.28
CA LYS A 57 7.20 -2.44 3.99
C LYS A 57 7.98 -1.49 4.91
N ARG A 58 7.49 -0.27 5.14
CA ARG A 58 8.11 0.70 6.05
C ARG A 58 8.08 0.23 7.51
N LEU A 59 6.95 -0.32 7.94
CA LEU A 59 6.78 -0.91 9.27
C LEU A 59 7.71 -2.10 9.49
N LYS A 60 7.92 -2.93 8.47
CA LYS A 60 8.91 -4.03 8.51
C LYS A 60 10.32 -3.52 8.78
N ASN A 61 10.73 -2.41 8.15
CA ASN A 61 12.03 -1.78 8.40
C ASN A 61 12.15 -1.21 9.83
N LYS A 62 11.02 -0.94 10.49
CA LYS A 62 10.94 -0.53 11.91
C LYS A 62 10.80 -1.72 12.88
N GLY A 63 10.93 -2.96 12.39
CA GLY A 63 10.85 -4.17 13.22
C GLY A 63 9.43 -4.66 13.50
N VAL A 64 8.41 -4.06 12.87
CA VAL A 64 7.01 -4.48 13.00
C VAL A 64 6.69 -5.57 11.98
N LYS A 65 6.17 -6.70 12.43
CA LYS A 65 5.72 -7.79 11.54
C LYS A 65 4.26 -7.57 11.16
N GLY A 66 3.99 -7.49 9.85
CA GLY A 66 2.64 -7.40 9.32
C GLY A 66 2.25 -8.64 8.52
N VAL A 67 0.95 -8.93 8.48
CA VAL A 67 0.35 -9.96 7.63
C VAL A 67 -0.65 -9.29 6.71
N TYR A 68 -0.53 -9.53 5.41
CA TYR A 68 -1.51 -9.10 4.42
C TYR A 68 -2.44 -10.26 4.09
N ILE A 69 -3.74 -10.02 4.14
CA ILE A 69 -4.77 -11.01 3.81
C ILE A 69 -5.71 -10.38 2.80
N ASP A 70 -5.75 -10.94 1.59
CA ASP A 70 -6.77 -10.58 0.60
C ASP A 70 -8.00 -11.46 0.81
N LEU A 71 -9.09 -10.83 1.25
CA LEU A 71 -10.37 -11.49 1.49
C LEU A 71 -11.30 -11.45 0.26
N PHE A 72 -10.92 -10.76 -0.82
CA PHE A 72 -11.74 -10.69 -2.03
C PHE A 72 -12.08 -12.05 -2.66
N PRO A 73 -11.14 -13.02 -2.75
CA PRO A 73 -11.45 -14.33 -3.33
C PRO A 73 -12.13 -15.31 -2.34
N VAL A 74 -12.31 -14.92 -1.08
CA VAL A 74 -12.87 -15.83 -0.06
C VAL A 74 -14.38 -15.95 -0.24
N SER A 75 -14.86 -17.18 -0.43
CA SER A 75 -16.27 -17.54 -0.49
C SER A 75 -16.67 -18.39 0.73
N SER A 76 -17.96 -18.36 1.08
CA SER A 76 -18.58 -19.17 2.15
C SER A 76 -18.66 -20.65 1.81
#